data_AF-Q2L7C5-F1
#
_entry.id   AF-Q2L7C5-F1
#
_cell.length_a   1.000
_cell.length_b   1.000
_cell.length_c   1.000
_cell.angle_alpha   90.00
_cell.angle_beta   90.00
_cell.angle_gamma   90.00
#
_symmetry.space_group_name_H-M   'P 1'
#
loop_
_entity.id
_entity.type
_entity.pdbx_description
1 polymer ?
#
loop_
_entity_poly.entity_id
_entity_poly.type
_entity_poly.pdbx_seq_one_letter_code
_entity_poly.pdbx_strand_id
1 'polypeptide(L)'
;MKFIITLFAAIVMAAAVSGFIVGDKKEDEWRMAFDRLMMEELETKIDQVEKGLLHLSEQYKELEKTKSKELKEQILRELTIGENFMKGALKFFEMEAKRTDLNMFERYNYEFALESIKLLIKKLDELAKKVKAVNPDEYY
;
A
#
# COMPACT_ATOMS: atom_id res chain seq x y z
N MET A 1 -5.55 -13.53 4.86
CA MET A 1 -5.58 -12.48 5.91
C MET A 1 -4.51 -12.66 6.99
N LYS A 2 -4.38 -13.85 7.60
CA LYS A 2 -3.34 -14.12 8.63
C LYS A 2 -1.92 -13.79 8.15
N PHE A 3 -1.53 -14.24 6.95
CA PHE A 3 -0.18 -14.00 6.41
C PHE A 3 0.23 -12.53 6.26
N ILE A 4 -0.68 -11.63 5.85
CA ILE A 4 -0.35 -10.21 5.65
C ILE A 4 -0.11 -9.51 7.00
N ILE A 5 -0.95 -9.83 8.01
CA ILE A 5 -0.78 -9.32 9.37
C ILE A 5 0.52 -9.88 9.98
N THR A 6 0.82 -11.16 9.75
CA THR A 6 2.06 -11.78 10.22
C THR A 6 3.30 -11.13 9.59
N LEU A 7 3.26 -10.81 8.30
CA LEU A 7 4.37 -10.15 7.61
C LEU A 7 4.57 -8.72 8.13
N PHE A 8 3.48 -7.95 8.31
CA PHE A 8 3.56 -6.61 8.89
C PHE A 8 4.08 -6.64 10.33
N ALA A 9 3.63 -7.59 11.15
CA ALA A 9 4.13 -7.79 12.50
C ALA A 9 5.62 -8.19 12.52
N ALA A 10 6.07 -8.99 11.55
CA ALA A 10 7.48 -9.34 11.40
C ALA A 10 8.34 -8.13 11.04
N ILE A 11 7.88 -7.26 10.12
CA ILE A 11 8.59 -6.03 9.74
C ILE A 11 8.66 -5.06 10.93
N VAL A 12 7.56 -4.86 11.66
CA VAL A 12 7.54 -3.99 12.85
C VAL A 12 8.43 -4.54 13.97
N MET A 13 8.45 -5.86 14.20
CA MET A 13 9.36 -6.47 15.16
C MET A 13 10.83 -6.33 14.74
N ALA A 14 11.14 -6.48 13.45
CA ALA A 14 12.49 -6.25 12.93
C ALA A 14 12.94 -4.80 13.15
N ALA A 15 12.05 -3.82 12.95
CA ALA A 15 12.31 -2.41 13.23
C ALA A 15 12.51 -2.13 14.74
N ALA A 16 11.79 -2.82 15.63
CA ALA A 16 11.89 -2.60 17.07
C ALA A 16 13.15 -3.22 17.71
N VAL A 17 13.63 -4.37 17.21
CA VAL A 17 14.81 -5.06 17.78
C VAL A 17 16.12 -4.34 17.43
N SER A 18 16.17 -3.65 16.29
CA SER A 18 17.37 -2.96 15.80
C SER A 18 17.79 -1.75 16.65
N GLY A 19 16.92 -1.23 17.53
CA GLY A 19 17.30 -0.13 18.43
C GLY A 19 18.17 -0.52 19.63
N PHE A 20 18.48 -1.81 19.86
CA PHE A 20 19.06 -2.23 21.14
C PHE A 20 20.44 -2.89 21.11
N ILE A 21 20.96 -3.49 20.02
CA ILE A 21 22.21 -4.27 20.14
C ILE A 21 23.06 -4.31 18.86
N VAL A 22 24.31 -3.82 18.99
CA VAL A 22 25.54 -4.08 18.19
C VAL A 22 25.92 -3.14 17.02
N GLY A 23 26.59 -2.03 17.36
CA GLY A 23 27.87 -1.57 16.78
C GLY A 23 27.95 -1.21 15.28
N ASP A 24 28.00 0.11 15.03
CA ASP A 24 28.22 0.88 13.79
C ASP A 24 28.22 0.12 12.46
N LYS A 25 29.22 -0.72 12.16
CA LYS A 25 29.33 -1.31 10.80
C LYS A 25 28.31 -2.40 10.49
N LYS A 26 27.98 -3.26 11.46
CA LYS A 26 27.02 -4.35 11.21
C LYS A 26 25.59 -3.83 11.19
N GLU A 27 25.34 -2.78 11.97
CA GLU A 27 24.05 -2.10 11.97
C GLU A 27 23.79 -1.46 10.61
N ASP A 28 24.77 -0.75 10.03
CA ASP A 28 24.65 -0.18 8.68
C ASP A 28 24.38 -1.25 7.61
N GLU A 29 25.12 -2.37 7.61
CA GLU A 29 24.88 -3.46 6.65
C GLU A 29 23.47 -4.05 6.76
N TRP A 30 22.99 -4.24 8.00
CA TRP A 30 21.64 -4.74 8.24
C TRP A 30 20.58 -3.72 7.82
N ARG A 31 20.78 -2.43 8.11
CA ARG A 31 19.87 -1.34 7.72
C ARG A 31 19.75 -1.24 6.22
N MET A 32 20.87 -1.25 5.50
CA MET A 32 20.87 -1.26 4.03
C MET A 32 20.16 -2.48 3.46
N ALA A 33 20.37 -3.67 4.05
CA ALA A 33 19.68 -4.89 3.63
C ALA A 33 18.17 -4.80 3.89
N PHE A 34 17.76 -4.24 5.02
CA PHE A 34 16.37 -4.00 5.36
C PHE A 34 15.71 -3.02 4.37
N ASP A 35 16.35 -1.88 4.11
CA ASP A 35 15.82 -0.85 3.20
C ASP A 35 15.65 -1.42 1.78
N ARG A 36 16.59 -2.22 1.31
CA ARG A 36 16.48 -2.93 0.03
C ARG A 36 15.29 -3.90 0.00
N LEU A 37 15.17 -4.77 1.01
CA LEU A 37 14.07 -5.73 1.08
C LEU A 37 12.70 -5.02 1.17
N MET A 38 12.65 -3.90 1.90
CA MET A 38 11.45 -3.07 2.00
C MET A 38 11.05 -2.45 0.66
N MET A 39 12.02 -2.00 -0.15
CA MET A 39 11.75 -1.47 -1.49
C MET A 39 11.26 -2.58 -2.44
N GLU A 40 11.90 -3.75 -2.42
CA GLU A 40 11.50 -4.91 -3.23
C GLU A 40 10.07 -5.41 -2.88
N GLU A 41 9.75 -5.47 -1.58
CA GLU A 41 8.40 -5.82 -1.12
C GLU A 41 7.39 -4.72 -1.48
N LEU A 42 7.75 -3.44 -1.34
CA LEU A 42 6.87 -2.34 -1.73
C LEU A 42 6.55 -2.40 -3.22
N GLU A 43 7.54 -2.60 -4.09
CA GLU A 43 7.34 -2.71 -5.53
C GLU A 43 6.37 -3.85 -5.88
N THR A 44 6.56 -5.01 -5.25
CA THR A 44 5.66 -6.16 -5.38
C THR A 44 4.24 -5.82 -4.95
N LYS A 45 4.07 -5.07 -3.86
CA LYS A 45 2.76 -4.68 -3.35
C LYS A 45 2.10 -3.59 -4.17
N ILE A 46 2.87 -2.66 -4.71
CA ILE A 46 2.41 -1.65 -5.67
C ILE A 46 1.84 -2.34 -6.91
N ASP A 47 2.57 -3.28 -7.51
CA ASP A 47 2.10 -4.04 -8.68
C ASP A 47 0.80 -4.82 -8.37
N GLN A 48 0.70 -5.43 -7.19
CA GLN A 48 -0.54 -6.11 -6.74
C GLN A 48 -1.72 -5.14 -6.63
N VAL A 49 -1.50 -3.94 -6.06
CA VAL A 49 -2.55 -2.92 -5.93
C VAL A 49 -2.93 -2.33 -7.29
N GLU A 50 -1.97 -2.14 -8.20
CA GLU A 50 -2.25 -1.66 -9.57
C GLU A 50 -3.07 -2.67 -10.37
N LYS A 51 -2.71 -3.95 -10.31
CA LYS A 51 -3.51 -5.03 -10.92
C LYS A 51 -4.89 -5.13 -10.31
N GLY A 52 -4.99 -5.02 -8.99
CA GLY A 52 -6.26 -4.96 -8.27
C GLY A 52 -7.12 -3.78 -8.71
N LEU A 53 -6.54 -2.58 -8.84
CA LEU A 53 -7.22 -1.38 -9.30
C LEU A 53 -7.72 -1.53 -10.74
N LEU A 54 -6.92 -2.13 -11.63
CA LEU A 54 -7.33 -2.41 -13.00
C LEU A 54 -8.55 -3.35 -13.02
N HIS A 55 -8.48 -4.45 -12.26
CA HIS A 55 -9.58 -5.40 -12.14
C HIS A 55 -10.85 -4.75 -11.57
N LEU A 56 -10.73 -3.95 -10.52
CA LEU A 56 -11.85 -3.21 -9.94
C LEU A 56 -12.42 -2.17 -10.91
N SER A 57 -11.58 -1.57 -11.76
CA SER A 57 -12.04 -0.68 -12.81
C SER A 57 -12.83 -1.41 -13.89
N GLU A 58 -12.54 -2.69 -14.16
CA GLU A 58 -13.35 -3.52 -15.06
C GLU A 58 -14.67 -3.92 -14.42
N GLN A 59 -14.64 -4.35 -13.15
CA GLN A 59 -15.86 -4.63 -12.37
C GLN A 59 -16.76 -3.39 -12.26
N TYR A 60 -16.19 -2.19 -12.15
CA TYR A 60 -16.95 -0.94 -12.16
C TYR A 60 -17.74 -0.75 -13.47
N LYS A 61 -17.16 -1.07 -14.63
CA LYS A 61 -17.90 -1.02 -15.91
C LYS A 61 -19.08 -1.99 -15.92
N GLU A 62 -18.94 -3.14 -15.27
CA GLU A 62 -20.03 -4.10 -15.13
C GLU A 62 -21.10 -3.62 -14.14
N LEU A 63 -20.68 -2.99 -13.04
CA LEU A 63 -21.59 -2.31 -12.12
C LEU A 63 -22.38 -1.20 -12.82
N GLU A 64 -21.77 -0.45 -13.73
CA GLU A 64 -22.48 0.59 -14.49
C GLU A 64 -23.62 0.04 -15.35
N LYS A 65 -23.53 -1.23 -15.79
CA LYS A 65 -24.58 -1.89 -16.59
C LYS A 65 -25.63 -2.58 -15.71
N THR A 66 -25.16 -3.35 -14.73
CA THR A 66 -26.01 -4.23 -13.91
C THR A 66 -26.70 -3.49 -12.78
N LYS A 67 -26.11 -2.37 -12.32
CA LYS A 67 -26.53 -1.62 -11.14
C LYS A 67 -26.70 -2.50 -9.89
N SER A 68 -25.99 -3.64 -9.82
CA SER A 68 -26.08 -4.56 -8.68
C SER A 68 -25.54 -3.91 -7.41
N LYS A 69 -26.35 -3.97 -6.34
CA LYS A 69 -25.95 -3.51 -5.01
C LYS A 69 -24.82 -4.38 -4.44
N GLU A 70 -24.90 -5.69 -4.61
CA GLU A 70 -23.91 -6.65 -4.12
C GLU A 70 -22.53 -6.39 -4.75
N LEU A 71 -22.50 -6.19 -6.07
CA LEU A 71 -21.27 -5.87 -6.80
C LEU A 71 -20.70 -4.51 -6.35
N LYS A 72 -21.55 -3.49 -6.17
CA LYS A 72 -21.14 -2.18 -5.63
C LYS A 72 -20.47 -2.34 -4.27
N GLU A 73 -21.07 -3.07 -3.36
CA GLU A 73 -20.52 -3.28 -2.01
C GLU A 73 -19.21 -4.08 -2.05
N GLN A 74 -19.11 -5.10 -2.93
CA GLN A 74 -17.87 -5.84 -3.13
C GLN A 74 -16.73 -4.93 -3.58
N ILE A 75 -16.94 -4.16 -4.64
CA ILE A 75 -15.93 -3.24 -5.17
C ILE A 75 -15.51 -2.24 -4.09
N LEU A 76 -16.45 -1.67 -3.33
CA LEU A 76 -16.13 -0.73 -2.25
C LEU A 76 -15.31 -1.36 -1.12
N ARG A 77 -15.58 -2.61 -0.75
CA ARG A 77 -14.78 -3.33 0.25
C ARG A 77 -13.34 -3.54 -0.23
N GLU A 78 -13.17 -4.00 -1.47
CA GLU A 78 -11.84 -4.24 -2.04
C GLU A 78 -11.04 -2.93 -2.18
N LEU A 79 -11.67 -1.86 -2.65
CA LEU A 79 -11.06 -0.52 -2.68
C LEU A 79 -10.64 -0.04 -1.29
N THR A 80 -11.49 -0.24 -0.28
CA THR A 80 -11.18 0.15 1.10
C THR A 80 -9.99 -0.62 1.65
N ILE A 81 -9.88 -1.91 1.35
CA ILE A 81 -8.72 -2.74 1.75
C ILE A 81 -7.45 -2.21 1.09
N GLY A 82 -7.48 -1.96 -0.22
CA GLY A 82 -6.34 -1.40 -0.96
C GLY A 82 -5.92 -0.04 -0.42
N GLU A 83 -6.89 0.86 -0.19
CA GLU A 83 -6.63 2.21 0.31
C GLU A 83 -6.01 2.19 1.71
N ASN A 84 -6.54 1.36 2.62
CA ASN A 84 -6.01 1.22 3.98
C ASN A 84 -4.60 0.63 3.99
N PHE A 85 -4.34 -0.35 3.12
CA PHE A 85 -3.00 -0.90 2.95
C PHE A 85 -2.02 0.19 2.50
N MET A 86 -2.36 0.94 1.44
CA MET A 86 -1.48 1.99 0.92
C MET A 86 -1.30 3.15 1.91
N LYS A 87 -2.32 3.51 2.70
CA LYS A 87 -2.20 4.50 3.78
C LYS A 87 -1.26 4.03 4.91
N GLY A 88 -1.32 2.74 5.24
CA GLY A 88 -0.38 2.12 6.19
C GLY A 88 1.06 2.20 5.68
N ALA A 89 1.27 1.85 4.41
CA ALA A 89 2.56 1.98 3.74
C ALA A 89 3.03 3.43 3.73
N LEU A 90 2.18 4.39 3.34
CA LEU A 90 2.52 5.81 3.28
C LEU A 90 3.09 6.29 4.63
N LYS A 91 2.37 6.01 5.73
CA LYS A 91 2.81 6.43 7.06
C LYS A 91 4.16 5.83 7.45
N PHE A 92 4.40 4.57 7.09
CA PHE A 92 5.69 3.92 7.33
C PHE A 92 6.81 4.58 6.53
N PHE A 93 6.63 4.74 5.22
CA PHE A 93 7.64 5.36 4.35
C PHE A 93 7.87 6.84 4.69
N GLU A 94 6.86 7.57 5.19
CA GLU A 94 7.02 8.96 5.64
C GLU A 94 7.88 9.07 6.92
N MET A 95 7.86 8.03 7.75
CA MET A 95 8.71 7.94 8.93
C MET A 95 10.14 7.56 8.52
N GLU A 96 10.29 6.53 7.69
CA GLU A 96 11.60 6.07 7.24
C GLU A 96 12.32 7.11 6.39
N ALA A 97 11.63 7.87 5.53
CA ALA A 97 12.24 8.93 4.72
C ALA A 97 12.88 10.07 5.54
N LYS A 98 12.56 10.18 6.83
CA LYS A 98 13.11 11.21 7.74
C LYS A 98 14.39 10.74 8.45
N ARG A 99 14.80 9.50 8.24
CA ARG A 99 16.04 8.95 8.78
C ARG A 99 17.26 9.75 8.32
N THR A 100 18.17 10.02 9.24
CA THR A 100 19.35 10.87 8.99
C THR A 100 20.51 10.11 8.37
N ASP A 101 20.54 8.79 8.54
CA ASP A 101 21.53 7.86 8.02
C ASP A 101 21.37 7.56 6.52
N LEU A 102 20.23 7.93 5.92
CA LEU A 102 19.98 7.67 4.50
C LEU A 102 20.98 8.39 3.59
N ASN A 103 21.61 7.62 2.71
CA ASN A 103 22.41 8.15 1.62
C ASN A 103 21.52 8.76 0.52
N MET A 104 22.15 9.43 -0.45
CA MET A 104 21.42 10.14 -1.52
C MET A 104 20.52 9.22 -2.35
N PHE A 105 20.95 7.99 -2.63
CA PHE A 105 20.16 7.03 -3.41
C PHE A 105 18.98 6.48 -2.62
N GLU A 106 19.18 6.18 -1.33
CA GLU A 106 18.10 5.75 -0.45
C GLU A 106 17.05 6.84 -0.29
N ARG A 107 17.45 8.09 -0.05
CA ARG A 107 16.52 9.22 0.01
C ARG A 107 15.68 9.32 -1.26
N TYR A 108 16.31 9.21 -2.42
CA TYR A 108 15.60 9.21 -3.70
C TYR A 108 14.60 8.05 -3.80
N ASN A 109 14.98 6.83 -3.40
CA ASN A 109 14.08 5.68 -3.41
C ASN A 109 12.88 5.88 -2.48
N TYR A 110 13.09 6.44 -1.28
CA TYR A 110 12.01 6.78 -0.36
C TYR A 110 11.09 7.88 -0.89
N GLU A 111 11.64 8.94 -1.50
CA GLU A 111 10.84 9.99 -2.14
C GLU A 111 10.01 9.42 -3.30
N PHE A 112 10.60 8.59 -4.15
CA PHE A 112 9.90 7.93 -5.25
C PHE A 112 8.79 6.99 -4.75
N ALA A 113 9.09 6.21 -3.71
CA ALA A 113 8.12 5.34 -3.05
C ALA A 113 6.94 6.15 -2.51
N LEU A 114 7.20 7.25 -1.80
CA LEU A 114 6.17 8.13 -1.25
C LEU A 114 5.25 8.69 -2.33
N GLU A 115 5.81 9.20 -3.43
CA GLU A 115 5.01 9.74 -4.53
C GLU A 115 4.19 8.66 -5.24
N SER A 116 4.78 7.47 -5.43
CA SER A 116 4.07 6.32 -6.00
C SER A 116 2.90 5.87 -5.12
N ILE A 117 3.11 5.79 -3.81
CA ILE A 117 2.07 5.45 -2.83
C ILE A 117 0.95 6.50 -2.84
N LYS A 118 1.29 7.79 -2.80
CA LYS A 118 0.30 8.89 -2.85
C LYS A 118 -0.55 8.83 -4.12
N LEU A 119 0.09 8.57 -5.27
CA LEU A 119 -0.60 8.44 -6.54
C LEU A 119 -1.60 7.27 -6.52
N LEU A 120 -1.21 6.12 -5.97
CA LEU A 120 -2.11 4.97 -5.85
C LEU A 120 -3.29 5.24 -4.92
N ILE A 121 -3.06 5.87 -3.76
CA ILE A 121 -4.14 6.28 -2.85
C ILE A 121 -5.13 7.18 -3.59
N LYS A 122 -4.64 8.15 -4.36
CA LYS A 122 -5.49 9.04 -5.17
C LYS A 122 -6.33 8.25 -6.18
N LYS A 123 -5.73 7.33 -6.93
CA LYS A 123 -6.44 6.50 -7.92
C LYS A 123 -7.52 5.61 -7.28
N LEU A 124 -7.22 5.02 -6.12
CA LEU A 124 -8.17 4.22 -5.35
C LEU A 124 -9.38 5.06 -4.88
N ASP A 125 -9.12 6.25 -4.33
CA ASP A 125 -10.16 7.18 -3.90
C ASP A 125 -11.03 7.68 -5.07
N GLU A 126 -10.40 7.99 -6.22
CA GLU A 126 -11.12 8.37 -7.43
C GLU A 126 -12.06 7.27 -7.93
N LEU A 127 -11.61 6.01 -7.95
CA LEU A 127 -12.47 4.88 -8.33
C LEU A 127 -13.57 4.66 -7.28
N ALA A 128 -13.27 4.78 -5.98
CA ALA A 128 -14.27 4.65 -4.92
C ALA A 128 -15.37 5.72 -5.04
N LYS A 129 -15.03 6.96 -5.39
CA LYS A 129 -15.99 8.03 -5.66
C LYS A 129 -16.91 7.69 -6.84
N LYS A 130 -16.36 7.17 -7.94
CA LYS A 130 -17.13 6.73 -9.11
C LYS A 130 -18.11 5.61 -8.73
N VAL A 131 -17.63 4.58 -8.03
CA VAL A 131 -18.47 3.45 -7.59
C VAL A 131 -19.59 3.91 -6.65
N LYS A 132 -19.30 4.81 -5.70
CA LYS A 132 -20.31 5.36 -4.77
C LYS A 132 -21.42 6.11 -5.52
N ALA A 133 -21.09 6.81 -6.60
CA ALA A 133 -22.04 7.58 -7.40
C ALA A 133 -23.01 6.73 -8.23
N VAL A 134 -22.75 5.42 -8.40
CA VAL A 134 -23.70 4.53 -9.08
C VAL A 134 -24.90 4.26 -8.18
N ASN A 135 -26.08 4.73 -8.57
CA ASN A 135 -27.33 4.36 -7.90
C ASN A 135 -27.68 2.92 -8.29
N PRO A 136 -27.77 1.98 -7.32
CA PRO A 136 -28.19 0.61 -7.61
C PRO A 136 -29.68 0.58 -7.94
N ASP A 137 -30.09 -0.38 -8.77
CA ASP A 137 -31.51 -0.58 -9.07
C ASP A 137 -32.20 -1.12 -7.81
N GLU A 138 -33.15 -0.36 -7.27
CA GLU A 138 -34.04 -0.82 -6.21
C GLU A 138 -35.09 -1.76 -6.82
N TYR A 139 -34.71 -2.99 -7.15
CA TYR A 139 -35.71 -4.04 -7.32
C TYR A 139 -36.22 -4.45 -5.93
N TYR A 140 -37.29 -3.78 -5.50
CA TYR A 140 -38.25 -4.28 -4.51
C TYR A 140 -38.98 -5.53 -5.04
#